data_AF-A0ABD3KA68-F1
#
_entry.id   AF-A0ABD3KA68-F1
#
_cell.length_a   1.000
_cell.length_b   1.000
_cell.length_c   1.000
_cell.angle_alpha   90.00
_cell.angle_beta   90.00
_cell.angle_gamma   90.00
#
_symmetry.space_group_name_H-M   'P 1'
#
loop_
_entity.id
_entity.type
_entity.pdbx_description
1 polymer ?
#
loop_
_entity_poly.entity_id
_entity_poly.type
_entity_poly.pdbx_seq_one_letter_code
_entity_poly.pdbx_strand_id
1 'polypeptide(L)'
;MWRRLASSHLKTLAAAAAAAPSAARRSAAAAAPSARLFSSPPLVSRPLCSSLLTRQFSVESGETAVKKKVEDVMPIATGHEREELEAELEGRDLLEINFPAGPFGTKESPAVVKSYYDKRIVGCPGGEGEDEHDVVWFWLEKGKPHECPVCTQYFVLEVVGPGGPPDGHGDEDHHH
;
A
#
# COMPACT_ATOMS: atom_id res chain seq x y z
N MET A 1 16.80 2.22 42.33
CA MET A 1 15.42 2.03 42.82
C MET A 1 14.63 3.30 42.51
N TRP A 2 13.56 3.25 41.73
CA TRP A 2 12.42 4.18 41.79
C TRP A 2 11.21 3.52 41.13
N ARG A 3 10.02 3.72 41.71
CA ARG A 3 8.73 3.21 41.20
C ARG A 3 7.88 4.39 40.75
N ARG A 4 7.13 4.25 39.65
CA ARG A 4 5.87 5.00 39.44
C ARG A 4 4.83 4.07 38.82
N LEU A 5 3.62 4.13 39.38
CA LEU A 5 2.41 3.43 38.96
C LEU A 5 1.39 4.48 38.53
N ALA A 6 0.74 4.29 37.37
CA ALA A 6 -0.51 4.94 36.95
C ALA A 6 -1.06 4.10 35.77
N SER A 7 -2.00 3.18 35.99
CA SER A 7 -3.46 3.41 36.14
C SER A 7 -4.14 3.77 34.82
N SER A 8 -4.65 2.75 34.13
CA SER A 8 -5.43 2.86 32.89
C SER A 8 -6.91 3.13 33.17
N HIS A 9 -7.48 4.19 32.57
CA HIS A 9 -8.91 4.46 32.61
C HIS A 9 -9.53 4.37 31.22
N LEU A 10 -10.14 3.23 30.91
CA LEU A 10 -11.08 3.08 29.79
C LEU A 10 -12.37 3.84 30.09
N LYS A 11 -12.97 4.47 29.08
CA LYS A 11 -14.33 5.03 29.16
C LYS A 11 -15.17 4.57 27.96
N THR A 12 -16.32 3.98 28.29
CA THR A 12 -17.26 3.34 27.37
C THR A 12 -18.10 4.37 26.60
N LEU A 13 -18.45 4.05 25.35
CA LEU A 13 -19.40 4.80 24.54
C LEU A 13 -20.83 4.74 25.11
N ALA A 14 -21.59 5.82 24.92
CA ALA A 14 -23.04 5.85 25.15
C ALA A 14 -23.74 6.50 23.95
N ALA A 15 -24.77 5.83 23.41
CA ALA A 15 -25.64 6.38 22.38
C ALA A 15 -26.86 7.07 23.02
N ALA A 16 -27.37 8.12 22.37
CA ALA A 16 -28.62 8.77 22.74
C ALA A 16 -29.41 9.15 21.48
N ALA A 17 -30.74 9.01 21.55
CA ALA A 17 -31.64 9.17 20.42
C ALA A 17 -32.53 10.42 20.54
N ALA A 18 -32.97 10.91 19.37
CA ALA A 18 -34.20 11.65 19.06
C ALA A 18 -34.79 12.68 20.06
N ALA A 19 -35.04 13.91 19.58
CA ALA A 19 -36.40 14.45 19.35
C ALA A 19 -36.39 15.92 18.87
N ALA A 20 -37.41 16.31 18.10
CA ALA A 20 -37.70 17.71 17.75
C ALA A 20 -38.66 18.36 18.78
N PRO A 21 -38.85 19.70 18.75
CA PRO A 21 -40.18 20.18 18.32
C PRO A 21 -40.15 21.49 17.49
N SER A 22 -41.34 21.96 17.09
CA SER A 22 -41.56 23.01 16.08
C SER A 22 -42.31 24.25 16.61
N ALA A 23 -42.00 25.44 16.07
CA ALA A 23 -42.90 26.60 15.90
C ALA A 23 -42.14 27.74 15.15
N ALA A 24 -42.66 28.64 14.30
CA ALA A 24 -43.87 28.84 13.49
C ALA A 24 -44.21 30.36 13.47
N ARG A 25 -44.49 30.91 12.25
CA ARG A 25 -44.95 32.31 11.91
C ARG A 25 -43.84 33.38 12.03
N ARG A 26 -43.76 34.52 11.31
CA ARG A 26 -44.49 35.25 10.20
C ARG A 26 -43.48 36.24 9.54
N SER A 27 -43.64 36.93 8.40
CA SER A 27 -44.35 36.77 7.10
C SER A 27 -44.12 38.03 6.20
N ALA A 28 -44.26 37.92 4.85
CA ALA A 28 -44.39 38.99 3.81
C ALA A 28 -43.11 39.82 3.44
N ALA A 29 -42.86 40.25 2.18
CA ALA A 29 -43.53 40.02 0.88
C ALA A 29 -42.62 40.32 -0.37
N ALA A 30 -43.05 39.78 -1.53
CA ALA A 30 -42.88 40.26 -2.92
C ALA A 30 -41.48 40.52 -3.55
N ALA A 31 -41.10 39.66 -4.50
CA ALA A 31 -41.00 40.00 -5.95
C ALA A 31 -40.57 38.77 -6.79
N ALA A 32 -41.13 38.60 -7.99
CA ALA A 32 -40.65 37.66 -9.02
C ALA A 32 -40.26 38.47 -10.27
N PRO A 33 -39.40 37.94 -11.19
CA PRO A 33 -39.99 37.21 -12.31
C PRO A 33 -39.14 36.08 -12.95
N SER A 34 -39.82 35.31 -13.81
CA SER A 34 -39.32 34.64 -15.03
C SER A 34 -38.21 33.56 -14.95
N ALA A 35 -38.69 32.32 -14.79
CA ALA A 35 -38.55 31.23 -15.76
C ALA A 35 -37.21 31.03 -16.50
N ARG A 36 -36.50 29.95 -16.15
CA ARG A 36 -35.77 29.11 -17.11
C ARG A 36 -36.09 27.64 -16.84
N LEU A 37 -36.72 26.97 -17.80
CA LEU A 37 -36.94 25.52 -17.79
C LEU A 37 -35.65 24.83 -18.22
N PHE A 38 -34.90 24.28 -17.25
CA PHE A 38 -33.80 23.37 -17.56
C PHE A 38 -34.31 21.93 -17.44
N SER A 39 -34.51 21.30 -18.60
CA SER A 39 -34.86 19.88 -18.69
C SER A 39 -33.72 19.03 -18.13
N SER A 40 -34.02 18.23 -17.10
CA SER A 40 -33.06 17.29 -16.53
C SER A 40 -33.10 15.99 -17.34
N PRO A 41 -31.97 15.49 -17.89
CA PRO A 41 -31.94 14.17 -18.51
C PRO A 41 -32.09 13.09 -17.43
N PRO A 42 -32.74 11.95 -17.72
CA PRO A 42 -32.90 10.87 -16.75
C PRO A 42 -31.55 10.20 -16.46
N LEU A 43 -31.28 9.93 -15.18
CA LEU A 43 -30.15 9.13 -14.74
C LEU A 43 -30.35 7.67 -15.19
N VAL A 44 -29.66 7.28 -16.26
CA VAL A 44 -29.56 5.87 -16.65
C VAL A 44 -28.70 5.15 -15.61
N SER A 45 -29.35 4.41 -14.72
CA SER A 45 -28.67 3.51 -13.79
C SER A 45 -27.98 2.40 -14.58
N ARG A 46 -26.69 2.59 -14.88
CA ARG A 46 -25.84 1.52 -15.40
C ARG A 46 -25.53 0.59 -14.24
N PRO A 47 -25.87 -0.70 -14.28
CA PRO A 47 -25.40 -1.62 -13.27
C PRO A 47 -23.87 -1.67 -13.35
N LEU A 48 -23.18 -1.39 -12.25
CA LEU A 48 -21.78 -1.77 -12.14
C LEU A 48 -21.75 -3.30 -12.13
N CYS A 49 -21.40 -3.90 -13.27
CA CYS A 49 -20.82 -5.24 -13.28
C CYS A 49 -19.43 -5.14 -12.65
N SER A 50 -19.38 -4.99 -11.33
CA SER A 50 -18.19 -5.25 -10.53
C SER A 50 -17.94 -6.76 -10.57
N SER A 51 -17.34 -7.24 -11.65
CA SER A 51 -16.78 -8.58 -11.74
C SER A 51 -15.53 -8.65 -10.86
N LEU A 52 -15.77 -8.65 -9.54
CA LEU A 52 -14.80 -9.08 -8.55
C LEU A 52 -14.60 -10.58 -8.77
N LEU A 53 -13.72 -10.92 -9.70
CA LEU A 53 -13.15 -12.26 -9.85
C LEU A 53 -12.17 -12.50 -8.71
N THR A 54 -12.69 -12.48 -7.47
CA THR A 54 -11.98 -13.04 -6.33
C THR A 54 -11.87 -14.54 -6.60
N ARG A 55 -10.68 -15.02 -7.00
CA ARG A 55 -10.37 -16.45 -7.10
C ARG A 55 -10.47 -17.07 -5.71
N GLN A 56 -11.65 -17.52 -5.34
CA GLN A 56 -11.89 -18.29 -4.13
C GLN A 56 -11.45 -19.73 -4.38
N PHE A 57 -10.20 -20.04 -4.05
CA PHE A 57 -9.73 -21.42 -4.04
C PHE A 57 -10.43 -22.18 -2.90
N SER A 58 -11.28 -23.14 -3.26
CA SER A 58 -11.88 -24.04 -2.28
C SER A 58 -10.81 -24.96 -1.70
N VAL A 59 -10.42 -24.74 -0.44
CA VAL A 59 -9.61 -25.69 0.32
C VAL A 59 -10.51 -26.84 0.73
N GLU A 60 -10.68 -27.81 -0.18
CA GLU A 60 -11.22 -29.12 0.16
C GLU A 60 -10.23 -29.80 1.11
N SER A 61 -10.57 -29.82 2.40
CA SER A 61 -9.72 -30.30 3.48
C SER A 61 -9.70 -31.83 3.54
N GLY A 62 -9.04 -32.47 2.57
CA GLY A 62 -8.71 -33.89 2.59
C GLY A 62 -7.26 -34.10 3.02
N GLU A 63 -7.04 -34.71 4.19
CA GLU A 63 -5.71 -34.89 4.79
C GLU A 63 -4.82 -35.88 4.02
N THR A 64 -4.05 -35.38 3.06
CA THR A 64 -2.62 -35.72 2.90
C THR A 64 -1.91 -34.50 2.31
N ALA A 65 -0.70 -34.20 2.77
CA ALA A 65 0.11 -33.08 2.26
C ALA A 65 0.73 -33.41 0.89
N VAL A 66 -0.11 -33.73 -0.10
CA VAL A 66 0.29 -33.83 -1.50
C VAL A 66 0.60 -32.42 -1.97
N LYS A 67 1.86 -32.18 -2.37
CA LYS A 67 2.26 -30.95 -3.04
C LYS A 67 1.48 -30.85 -4.36
N LYS A 68 0.43 -30.03 -4.37
CA LYS A 68 -0.31 -29.70 -5.59
C LYS A 68 0.64 -29.06 -6.58
N LYS A 69 0.61 -29.49 -7.83
CA LYS A 69 1.36 -28.85 -8.91
C LYS A 69 0.45 -27.89 -9.66
N VAL A 70 1.04 -27.00 -10.47
CA VAL A 70 0.25 -26.11 -11.32
C VAL A 70 -0.57 -26.89 -12.34
N GLU A 71 -0.10 -28.05 -12.81
CA GLU A 71 -0.88 -28.92 -13.70
C GLU A 71 -2.21 -29.40 -13.07
N ASP A 72 -2.24 -29.58 -11.75
CA ASP A 72 -3.44 -30.04 -11.02
C ASP A 72 -4.48 -28.91 -10.84
N VAL A 73 -4.04 -27.65 -10.90
CA VAL A 73 -4.87 -26.45 -10.69
C VAL A 73 -5.28 -25.81 -12.01
N MET A 74 -4.35 -25.67 -12.95
CA MET A 74 -4.55 -25.03 -14.25
C MET A 74 -3.56 -25.58 -15.29
N PRO A 75 -3.88 -26.71 -15.96
CA PRO A 75 -2.94 -27.45 -16.82
C PRO A 75 -2.48 -26.73 -18.09
N ILE A 76 -3.10 -25.59 -18.43
CA ILE A 76 -2.72 -24.76 -19.59
C ILE A 76 -1.88 -23.53 -19.22
N ALA A 77 -1.55 -23.34 -17.93
CA ALA A 77 -0.76 -22.21 -17.46
C ALA A 77 0.68 -22.26 -18.02
N THR A 78 1.15 -21.14 -18.58
CA THR A 78 2.50 -21.03 -19.15
C THR A 78 3.10 -19.64 -18.91
N GLY A 79 4.43 -19.51 -18.97
CA GLY A 79 5.13 -18.25 -18.71
C GLY A 79 4.90 -17.73 -17.28
N HIS A 80 4.80 -16.41 -17.13
CA HIS A 80 4.61 -15.74 -15.83
C HIS A 80 3.38 -16.24 -15.05
N GLU A 81 2.28 -16.60 -15.74
CA GLU A 81 1.07 -17.14 -15.09
C GLU A 81 1.36 -18.48 -14.38
N ARG A 82 2.25 -19.30 -14.95
CA ARG A 82 2.70 -20.53 -14.31
C ARG A 82 3.65 -20.24 -13.14
N GLU A 83 4.58 -19.30 -13.32
CA GLU A 83 5.57 -18.92 -12.30
C GLU A 83 4.90 -18.38 -11.02
N GLU A 84 3.88 -17.53 -11.18
CA GLU A 84 3.06 -17.00 -10.09
C GLU A 84 2.30 -18.11 -9.36
N LEU A 85 1.68 -19.05 -10.09
CA LEU A 85 0.97 -20.17 -9.47
C LEU A 85 1.91 -21.20 -8.82
N GLU A 86 3.11 -21.44 -9.35
CA GLU A 86 4.13 -22.26 -8.67
C GLU A 86 4.56 -21.59 -7.36
N ALA A 87 4.70 -20.27 -7.34
CA ALA A 87 5.01 -19.51 -6.14
C ALA A 87 3.90 -19.57 -5.08
N GLU A 88 2.64 -19.32 -5.46
CA GLU A 88 1.48 -19.38 -4.56
C GLU A 88 1.31 -20.78 -3.94
N LEU A 89 1.49 -21.85 -4.73
CA LEU A 89 1.38 -23.23 -4.25
C LEU A 89 2.54 -23.65 -3.32
N GLU A 90 3.71 -23.05 -3.48
CA GLU A 90 4.84 -23.18 -2.56
C GLU A 90 4.72 -22.29 -1.32
N GLY A 91 3.76 -21.35 -1.31
CA GLY A 91 3.55 -20.40 -0.21
C GLY A 91 4.57 -19.26 -0.17
N ARG A 92 5.19 -18.92 -1.31
CA ARG A 92 6.16 -17.82 -1.46
C ARG A 92 5.59 -16.68 -2.31
N ASP A 93 5.94 -15.45 -1.97
CA ASP A 93 5.67 -14.28 -2.82
C ASP A 93 6.89 -14.01 -3.72
N LEU A 94 6.68 -13.93 -5.04
CA LEU A 94 7.72 -13.58 -6.01
C LEU A 94 8.25 -12.16 -5.81
N LEU A 95 7.41 -11.26 -5.31
CA LEU A 95 7.63 -9.82 -5.26
C LEU A 95 7.83 -9.30 -3.83
N GLU A 96 8.07 -10.18 -2.85
CA GLU A 96 8.24 -9.86 -1.41
C GLU A 96 9.20 -8.68 -1.19
N ILE A 97 10.32 -8.66 -1.95
CA ILE A 97 11.35 -7.62 -1.86
C ILE A 97 10.86 -6.21 -2.17
N ASN A 98 9.69 -6.07 -2.81
CA ASN A 98 9.13 -4.77 -3.17
C ASN A 98 8.50 -4.03 -1.99
N PHE A 99 8.17 -4.74 -0.91
CA PHE A 99 7.48 -4.20 0.26
C PHE A 99 8.42 -4.18 1.50
N PRO A 100 9.44 -3.30 1.53
CA PRO A 100 10.35 -3.22 2.67
C PRO A 100 9.59 -2.80 3.93
N ALA A 101 9.60 -3.68 4.94
CA ALA A 101 9.02 -3.43 6.25
C ALA A 101 10.13 -3.55 7.31
N GLY A 102 10.15 -2.62 8.26
CA GLY A 102 11.18 -2.56 9.31
C GLY A 102 10.99 -1.36 10.23
N PRO A 103 11.83 -1.25 11.28
CA PRO A 103 11.85 -0.09 12.15
C PRO A 103 12.38 1.15 11.41
N PHE A 104 12.18 2.32 12.01
CA PHE A 104 12.78 3.57 11.55
C PHE A 104 14.31 3.45 11.49
N GLY A 105 14.87 3.73 10.32
CA GLY A 105 16.30 3.57 10.04
C GLY A 105 17.16 4.65 10.68
N THR A 106 18.08 4.27 11.55
CA THR A 106 19.07 5.18 12.16
C THR A 106 20.43 5.04 11.49
N LYS A 107 21.37 5.96 11.74
CA LYS A 107 22.73 5.89 11.21
C LYS A 107 23.48 4.60 11.58
N GLU A 108 23.25 4.08 12.79
CA GLU A 108 23.87 2.83 13.28
C GLU A 108 23.06 1.59 12.86
N SER A 109 21.74 1.74 12.66
CA SER A 109 20.81 0.68 12.27
C SER A 109 19.91 1.13 11.12
N PRO A 110 20.44 1.27 9.89
CA PRO A 110 19.71 1.82 8.76
C PRO A 110 18.60 0.89 8.27
N ALA A 111 17.58 1.47 7.63
CA ALA A 111 16.52 0.70 6.98
C ALA A 111 17.10 0.02 5.72
N VAL A 112 17.10 -1.31 5.73
CA VAL A 112 17.63 -2.13 4.63
C VAL A 112 16.57 -2.31 3.56
N VAL A 113 16.86 -1.84 2.34
CA VAL A 113 15.99 -1.99 1.17
C VAL A 113 16.62 -3.01 0.22
N LYS A 114 15.93 -4.12 -0.01
CA LYS A 114 16.35 -5.15 -0.97
C LYS A 114 16.17 -4.66 -2.41
N SER A 115 17.05 -5.10 -3.31
CA SER A 115 17.00 -4.77 -4.74
C SER A 115 17.56 -5.90 -5.60
N TYR A 116 17.04 -6.06 -6.81
CA TYR A 116 17.58 -6.99 -7.80
C TYR A 116 18.82 -6.42 -8.51
N TYR A 117 18.87 -5.09 -8.65
CA TYR A 117 19.92 -4.29 -9.28
C TYR A 117 20.73 -3.48 -8.24
N ASP A 118 21.87 -2.92 -8.64
CA ASP A 118 22.74 -2.11 -7.76
C ASP A 118 22.16 -0.72 -7.44
N LYS A 119 21.01 -0.36 -8.03
CA LYS A 119 20.33 0.93 -7.85
C LYS A 119 18.81 0.76 -7.90
N ARG A 120 18.07 1.38 -6.97
CA ARG A 120 16.60 1.27 -6.84
C ARG A 120 15.98 2.63 -6.49
N ILE A 121 14.76 2.89 -6.99
CA ILE A 121 13.93 4.03 -6.56
C ILE A 121 13.25 3.66 -5.24
N VAL A 122 13.36 4.54 -4.24
CA VAL A 122 12.77 4.38 -2.90
C VAL A 122 11.95 5.62 -2.56
N GLY A 123 10.81 5.41 -1.90
CA GLY A 123 9.96 6.48 -1.38
C GLY A 123 9.91 6.40 0.15
N CYS A 124 10.22 7.49 0.83
CA CYS A 124 10.09 7.62 2.29
C CYS A 124 8.83 8.43 2.62
N PRO A 125 7.81 7.84 3.29
CA PRO A 125 6.62 8.54 3.79
C PRO A 125 6.81 9.16 5.19
N GLY A 126 8.02 9.09 5.75
CA GLY A 126 8.30 9.51 7.12
C GLY A 126 8.12 8.40 8.17
N GLY A 127 8.20 8.80 9.44
CA GLY A 127 7.99 7.96 10.62
C GLY A 127 6.59 8.12 11.22
N GLU A 128 6.43 7.71 12.49
CA GLU A 128 5.19 7.96 13.25
C GLU A 128 5.26 9.33 13.96
N GLY A 129 4.17 10.11 13.92
CA GLY A 129 4.05 11.34 14.71
C GLY A 129 4.68 12.56 14.04
N GLU A 130 5.68 13.17 14.68
CA GLU A 130 6.31 14.41 14.16
C GLU A 130 7.20 14.18 12.94
N ASP A 131 7.59 12.92 12.69
CA ASP A 131 8.41 12.51 11.55
C ASP A 131 7.58 12.12 10.29
N GLU A 132 6.25 12.24 10.32
CA GLU A 132 5.34 11.98 9.19
C GLU A 132 5.45 13.10 8.13
N HIS A 133 5.60 12.75 6.84
CA HIS A 133 5.70 13.74 5.77
C HIS A 133 5.26 13.22 4.39
N ASP A 134 5.03 14.15 3.44
CA ASP A 134 4.78 13.79 2.04
C ASP A 134 5.91 12.91 1.45
N VAL A 135 5.56 11.96 0.58
CA VAL A 135 6.51 10.94 0.12
C VAL A 135 7.70 11.55 -0.63
N VAL A 136 8.89 11.43 -0.05
CA VAL A 136 10.15 11.84 -0.69
C VAL A 136 10.70 10.67 -1.49
N TRP A 137 10.78 10.85 -2.81
CA TRP A 137 11.35 9.87 -3.75
C TRP A 137 12.83 10.15 -4.02
N PHE A 138 13.66 9.12 -3.94
CA PHE A 138 15.09 9.20 -4.22
C PHE A 138 15.64 7.93 -4.87
N TRP A 139 16.79 8.08 -5.51
CA TRP A 139 17.60 6.96 -5.97
C TRP A 139 18.50 6.49 -4.82
N LEU A 140 18.35 5.23 -4.43
CA LEU A 140 19.23 4.55 -3.49
C LEU A 140 20.22 3.69 -4.28
N GLU A 141 21.50 3.77 -3.93
CA GLU A 141 22.61 3.11 -4.63
C GLU A 141 23.39 2.19 -3.68
N LYS A 142 23.84 1.05 -4.20
CA LYS A 142 24.68 0.09 -3.48
C LYS A 142 25.93 0.76 -2.90
N GLY A 143 26.20 0.52 -1.63
CA GLY A 143 27.37 1.08 -0.94
C GLY A 143 27.29 2.59 -0.62
N LYS A 144 26.21 3.29 -0.99
CA LYS A 144 25.98 4.70 -0.67
C LYS A 144 24.72 4.85 0.17
N PRO A 145 24.83 4.90 1.51
CA PRO A 145 23.69 5.16 2.38
C PRO A 145 23.03 6.50 2.02
N HIS A 146 21.70 6.55 2.08
CA HIS A 146 20.93 7.77 1.86
C HIS A 146 20.25 8.21 3.16
N GLU A 147 20.31 9.49 3.48
CA GLU A 147 19.57 10.11 4.59
C GLU A 147 18.39 10.90 4.01
N CYS A 148 17.17 10.63 4.48
CA CYS A 148 15.99 11.38 4.05
C CYS A 148 16.11 12.85 4.49
N PRO A 149 15.96 13.84 3.59
CA PRO A 149 16.14 15.26 3.92
C PRO A 149 15.03 15.86 4.82
N VAL A 150 14.01 15.09 5.19
CA VAL A 150 12.89 15.54 6.03
C VAL A 150 12.92 14.85 7.40
N CYS A 151 12.68 13.54 7.47
CA CYS A 151 12.70 12.80 8.74
C CYS A 151 14.10 12.37 9.22
N THR A 152 15.17 12.58 8.45
CA THR A 152 16.55 12.10 8.75
C THR A 152 16.72 10.57 8.84
N GLN A 153 15.74 9.79 8.33
CA GLN A 153 15.85 8.34 8.25
C GLN A 153 16.99 7.90 7.33
N TYR A 154 17.80 6.94 7.79
CA TYR A 154 18.89 6.34 7.02
C TYR A 154 18.43 5.07 6.29
N PHE A 155 18.83 4.95 5.01
CA PHE A 155 18.54 3.83 4.13
C PHE A 155 19.81 3.23 3.53
N VAL A 156 19.87 1.91 3.39
CA VAL A 156 20.94 1.19 2.69
C VAL A 156 20.36 0.14 1.74
N LEU A 157 21.04 -0.08 0.61
CA LEU A 157 20.59 -1.03 -0.41
C LEU A 157 21.33 -2.37 -0.29
N GLU A 158 20.55 -3.44 -0.13
CA GLU A 158 21.01 -4.83 -0.19
C GLU A 158 20.67 -5.43 -1.56
N VAL A 159 21.67 -5.94 -2.28
CA VAL A 159 21.45 -6.58 -3.58
C VAL A 159 21.21 -8.06 -3.38
N VAL A 160 20.04 -8.53 -3.78
CA VAL A 160 19.59 -9.94 -3.67
C VAL A 160 19.47 -10.64 -5.03
N GLY A 161 19.77 -9.92 -6.12
CA GLY A 161 19.83 -10.44 -7.49
C GLY A 161 21.25 -10.38 -8.07
N PRO A 162 21.39 -10.44 -9.41
CA PRO A 162 22.67 -10.31 -10.12
C PRO A 162 23.38 -8.98 -9.90
N GLY A 163 22.66 -7.92 -9.52
CA GLY A 163 23.20 -6.56 -9.46
C GLY A 163 23.31 -5.90 -10.83
N GLY A 164 24.27 -4.98 -10.98
CA GLY A 164 24.45 -4.17 -12.18
C GLY A 164 23.46 -3.00 -12.30
N PRO A 165 23.62 -2.14 -13.31
CA PRO A 165 22.76 -0.99 -13.55
C PRO A 165 21.40 -1.43 -14.12
N PRO A 166 20.28 -0.79 -13.71
CA PRO A 166 18.93 -1.24 -14.05
C PRO A 166 18.52 -1.02 -15.51
N ASP A 167 19.29 -0.25 -16.28
CA ASP A 167 19.11 -0.02 -17.72
C ASP A 167 19.98 -0.95 -18.60
N GLY A 168 20.86 -1.76 -17.99
CA GLY A 168 21.74 -2.70 -18.70
C GLY A 168 22.92 -2.05 -19.42
N HIS A 169 23.13 -0.74 -19.27
CA HIS A 169 24.29 -0.04 -19.81
C HIS A 169 25.38 0.04 -18.72
N GLY A 170 26.37 -0.85 -18.78
CA GLY A 170 27.51 -0.83 -17.87
C GLY A 170 28.36 0.43 -18.03
N ASP A 171 29.11 0.79 -16.99
CA ASP A 171 30.04 1.94 -16.96
C ASP A 171 31.31 1.71 -17.82
N GLU A 172 31.16 1.17 -19.03
CA GLU A 172 32.20 1.20 -20.06
C GLU A 172 32.20 2.63 -20.67
N ASP A 173 33.13 3.50 -20.23
CA ASP A 173 33.75 4.63 -20.99
C ASP A 173 34.25 5.83 -20.15
N HIS A 174 35.02 5.61 -19.06
CA HIS A 174 35.73 6.70 -18.34
C HIS A 174 37.24 6.44 -18.15
N HIS A 175 37.93 6.01 -19.22
CA HIS A 175 39.39 5.89 -19.29
C HIS A 175 40.01 6.74 -20.41
N HIS A 176 39.99 8.08 -20.27
CA HIS A 176 40.80 9.01 -21.05
C HIS A 176 41.25 10.21 -20.20
#